data_AF-A0A3N5VWZ5-F1
#
_entry.id   AF-A0A3N5VWZ5-F1
#
_cell.length_a   1.000
_cell.length_b   1.000
_cell.length_c   1.000
_cell.angle_alpha   90.00
_cell.angle_beta   90.00
_cell.angle_gamma   90.00
#
_symmetry.space_group_name_H-M   'P 1'
#
loop_
_entity.id
_entity.type
_entity.pdbx_description
1 polymer ?
#
loop_
_entity_poly.entity_id
_entity_poly.type
_entity_poly.pdbx_seq_one_letter_code
_entity_poly.pdbx_strand_id
1 'polypeptide(L)'
;MNNSPNTTPRGPSSTLSRNGNRLSQRGMFSILMLFASIGALGFALLGGAKLILDIFSIGLVNSLDGLGTKALVVGLAYAVGWLTAMVAIRVYGNLVLPFVINFLIWGCLIGVCALYVLILQRLYDQAYDLPHYLAYLMIVAAGLAAMVGLHLIIEDHDLRPFSIPLLIISMIQLGLIVFRYVFTTTANPGFLWKDLLFFLMMGLVAFLMLAHIGLLKPLRIQLANYFDRNSKVIRTDK
;
A
#
# COMPACT_ATOMS: atom_id res chain seq x y z
N MET A 1 15.71 -76.17 -22.88
CA MET A 1 16.48 -74.92 -22.83
C MET A 1 15.69 -73.86 -23.58
N ASN A 2 15.45 -72.63 -23.14
CA ASN A 2 15.59 -72.00 -21.83
C ASN A 2 14.78 -70.68 -21.91
N ASN A 3 14.06 -70.37 -20.83
CA ASN A 3 13.74 -69.03 -20.33
C ASN A 3 12.82 -68.07 -21.11
N SER A 4 11.56 -68.01 -20.66
CA SER A 4 10.74 -66.78 -20.68
C SER A 4 11.39 -65.70 -19.79
N PRO A 5 11.53 -64.45 -20.26
CA PRO A 5 11.94 -63.35 -19.39
C PRO A 5 10.74 -62.85 -18.59
N ASN A 6 10.88 -63.03 -17.28
CA ASN A 6 10.06 -62.47 -16.22
C ASN A 6 10.33 -60.95 -16.15
N THR A 7 9.38 -60.08 -16.52
CA THR A 7 9.47 -58.65 -16.23
C THR A 7 8.21 -58.18 -15.51
N THR A 8 8.41 -57.98 -14.21
CA THR A 8 7.49 -57.46 -13.21
C THR A 8 6.98 -56.05 -13.57
N PRO A 9 5.73 -55.71 -13.21
CA PRO A 9 5.24 -54.34 -13.32
C PRO A 9 5.99 -53.46 -12.31
N ARG A 10 6.60 -52.36 -12.80
CA ARG A 10 7.08 -51.27 -11.94
C ARG A 10 5.87 -50.68 -11.21
N GLY A 11 5.71 -51.04 -9.94
CA GLY A 11 4.85 -50.31 -9.01
C GLY A 11 5.31 -48.85 -8.91
N PRO A 12 4.42 -47.93 -8.49
CA PRO A 12 4.79 -46.54 -8.27
C PRO A 12 5.91 -46.47 -7.24
N SER A 13 6.99 -45.78 -7.60
CA SER A 13 8.07 -45.44 -6.67
C SER A 13 7.48 -44.69 -5.48
N SER A 14 7.45 -45.36 -4.33
CA SER A 14 7.25 -44.73 -3.03
C SER A 14 8.42 -43.79 -2.79
N THR A 15 8.26 -42.50 -3.06
CA THR A 15 9.10 -41.47 -2.44
C THR A 15 8.75 -41.45 -0.96
N LEU A 16 9.44 -42.31 -0.22
CA LEU A 16 9.39 -42.41 1.22
C LEU A 16 9.71 -41.03 1.82
N SER A 17 8.70 -40.49 2.48
CA SER A 17 8.81 -39.48 3.51
C SER A 17 9.93 -39.87 4.48
N ARG A 18 11.04 -39.12 4.46
CA ARG A 18 12.11 -39.25 5.45
C ARG A 18 12.78 -37.91 5.71
N ASN A 19 12.09 -37.04 6.44
CA ASN A 19 12.71 -36.15 7.43
C ASN A 19 11.66 -35.60 8.42
N GLY A 20 11.22 -36.43 9.35
CA GLY A 20 10.55 -35.98 10.57
C GLY A 20 11.57 -35.38 11.54
N ASN A 21 11.22 -34.28 12.20
CA ASN A 21 11.97 -33.56 13.26
C ASN A 21 12.96 -32.44 12.91
N ARG A 22 13.06 -31.99 11.66
CA ARG A 22 13.40 -30.57 11.42
C ARG A 22 12.09 -29.83 11.20
N LEU A 23 11.50 -29.30 12.27
CA LEU A 23 10.57 -28.15 12.13
C LEU A 23 11.26 -27.20 11.17
N SER A 24 10.70 -27.07 9.96
CA SER A 24 11.36 -26.39 8.84
C SER A 24 11.82 -25.03 9.34
N GLN A 25 13.13 -24.85 9.55
CA GLN A 25 13.72 -23.58 10.01
C GLN A 25 13.22 -22.44 9.11
N ARG A 26 13.00 -22.75 7.83
CA ARG A 26 12.36 -21.88 6.82
C ARG A 26 10.91 -21.51 7.17
N GLY A 27 10.10 -22.48 7.62
CA GLY A 27 8.74 -22.24 8.09
C GLY A 27 8.68 -21.35 9.33
N MET A 28 9.56 -21.59 10.30
CA MET A 28 9.64 -20.77 11.52
C MET A 28 10.07 -19.32 11.22
N PHE A 29 11.09 -19.13 10.36
CA PHE A 29 11.50 -17.80 9.91
C PHE A 29 10.41 -17.11 9.09
N SER A 30 9.66 -17.83 8.24
CA SER A 30 8.53 -17.28 7.49
C SER A 30 7.42 -16.75 8.41
N ILE A 31 7.11 -17.48 9.49
CA ILE A 31 6.12 -17.08 10.49
C ILE A 31 6.62 -15.86 11.29
N LEU A 32 7.89 -15.85 11.69
CA LEU A 32 8.48 -14.72 12.42
C LEU A 32 8.48 -13.44 11.58
N MET A 33 8.88 -13.55 10.30
CA MET A 33 8.85 -12.44 9.35
C MET A 33 7.43 -11.97 9.05
N LEU A 34 6.45 -12.88 9.06
CA LEU A 34 5.04 -12.53 8.95
C LEU A 34 4.58 -11.68 10.14
N PHE A 35 4.83 -12.11 11.38
CA PHE A 35 4.42 -11.34 12.56
C PHE A 35 5.15 -10.00 12.63
N ALA A 36 6.46 -9.98 12.34
CA ALA A 36 7.24 -8.75 12.30
C ALA A 36 6.70 -7.77 11.24
N SER A 37 6.38 -8.26 10.05
CA SER A 37 5.85 -7.43 8.97
C SER A 37 4.46 -6.89 9.28
N ILE A 38 3.54 -7.76 9.72
CA ILE A 38 2.17 -7.36 10.09
C ILE A 38 2.20 -6.36 11.25
N GLY A 39 3.02 -6.62 12.27
CA GLY A 39 3.20 -5.70 13.39
C GLY A 39 3.71 -4.34 12.92
N ALA A 40 4.81 -4.31 12.17
CA ALA A 40 5.42 -3.07 11.71
C ALA A 40 4.49 -2.27 10.77
N LEU A 41 3.87 -2.92 9.77
CA LEU A 41 2.91 -2.28 8.87
C LEU A 41 1.65 -1.82 9.62
N GLY A 42 1.15 -2.61 10.57
CA GLY A 42 0.00 -2.26 11.40
C GLY A 42 0.28 -1.02 12.25
N PHE A 43 1.40 -0.99 12.97
CA PHE A 43 1.81 0.19 13.75
C PHE A 43 2.05 1.41 12.87
N ALA A 44 2.62 1.24 11.68
CA ALA A 44 2.82 2.35 10.75
C ALA A 44 1.48 2.92 10.25
N LEU A 45 0.54 2.07 9.87
CA LEU A 45 -0.77 2.50 9.37
C LEU A 45 -1.61 3.15 10.48
N LEU A 46 -1.63 2.56 11.68
CA LEU A 46 -2.33 3.15 12.83
C LEU A 46 -1.66 4.45 13.31
N GLY A 47 -0.33 4.49 13.33
CA GLY A 47 0.44 5.70 13.65
C GLY A 47 0.18 6.82 12.64
N GLY A 48 0.15 6.50 11.35
CA GLY A 48 -0.23 7.42 10.29
C GLY A 48 -1.67 7.93 10.45
N ALA A 49 -2.63 7.03 10.70
CA ALA A 49 -4.02 7.41 10.95
C ALA A 49 -4.17 8.34 12.16
N LYS A 50 -3.44 8.07 13.25
CA LYS A 50 -3.42 8.97 14.42
C LYS A 50 -2.86 10.34 14.06
N LEU A 51 -1.74 10.39 13.33
CA LEU A 51 -1.14 11.67 12.90
C LEU A 51 -2.11 12.52 12.09
N ILE A 52 -2.84 11.87 11.18
CA ILE A 52 -3.91 12.52 10.42
C ILE A 52 -4.96 13.11 11.36
N LEU A 53 -5.49 12.32 12.28
CA LEU A 53 -6.52 12.79 13.22
C LEU A 53 -6.02 13.94 14.09
N ASP A 54 -4.79 13.89 14.58
CA ASP A 54 -4.18 14.95 15.38
C ASP A 54 -4.13 16.27 14.57
N ILE A 55 -3.70 16.21 13.30
CA ILE A 55 -3.62 17.37 12.40
C ILE A 55 -5.01 18.01 12.16
N PHE A 56 -6.05 17.19 12.01
CA PHE A 56 -7.41 17.67 11.74
C PHE A 56 -8.17 18.14 13.00
N SER A 57 -7.85 17.60 14.18
CA SER A 57 -8.59 17.88 15.43
C SER A 57 -7.93 18.93 16.34
N ILE A 58 -6.60 18.86 16.52
CA ILE A 58 -5.85 19.74 17.44
C ILE A 58 -5.31 20.97 16.70
N GLY A 59 -5.33 20.94 15.37
CA GLY A 59 -4.85 21.98 14.47
C GLY A 59 -3.39 21.80 14.08
N LEU A 60 -3.04 22.29 12.87
CA LEU A 60 -1.71 22.08 12.28
C LEU A 60 -0.60 22.73 13.10
N VAL A 61 -0.80 23.95 13.62
CA VAL A 61 0.23 24.70 14.36
C VAL A 61 0.69 23.99 15.63
N ASN A 62 -0.25 23.41 16.38
CA ASN A 62 0.06 22.62 17.58
C ASN A 62 0.57 21.21 17.24
N SER A 63 0.21 20.70 16.05
CA SER A 63 0.62 19.37 15.58
C SER A 63 1.96 19.38 14.85
N LEU A 64 2.43 20.54 14.39
CA LEU A 64 3.70 20.73 13.66
C LEU A 64 4.91 20.46 14.57
N ASP A 65 4.77 20.68 15.88
CA ASP A 65 5.83 20.38 16.83
C ASP A 65 6.09 18.87 16.90
N GLY A 66 7.30 18.48 16.52
CA GLY A 66 7.71 17.10 16.35
C GLY A 66 7.01 16.33 15.22
N LEU A 67 6.26 16.98 14.32
CA LEU A 67 5.57 16.28 13.21
C LEU A 67 6.55 15.53 12.33
N GLY A 68 7.67 16.16 11.99
CA GLY A 68 8.74 15.54 11.20
C GLY A 68 9.29 14.29 11.87
N THR A 69 9.51 14.34 13.19
CA THR A 69 9.98 13.19 13.97
C THR A 69 8.96 12.07 13.98
N LYS A 70 7.68 12.38 14.22
CA LYS A 70 6.61 11.36 14.22
C LYS A 70 6.44 10.74 12.82
N ALA A 71 6.46 11.56 11.78
CA ALA A 71 6.38 11.11 10.38
C ALA A 71 7.58 10.22 10.01
N LEU A 72 8.78 10.56 10.45
CA LEU A 72 9.99 9.77 10.24
C LEU A 72 9.89 8.40 10.93
N VAL A 73 9.43 8.37 12.19
CA VAL A 73 9.25 7.12 12.94
C VAL A 73 8.20 6.22 12.27
N VAL A 74 7.07 6.79 11.84
CA VAL A 74 6.04 6.05 11.09
C VAL A 74 6.58 5.56 9.75
N GLY A 75 7.33 6.39 9.03
CA GLY A 75 7.94 6.05 7.75
C GLY A 75 8.97 4.92 7.86
N LEU A 76 9.80 4.93 8.92
CA LEU A 76 10.73 3.84 9.21
C LEU A 76 10.01 2.54 9.53
N ALA A 77 8.97 2.59 10.38
CA ALA A 77 8.15 1.42 10.68
C ALA A 77 7.51 0.83 9.41
N TYR A 78 6.99 1.70 8.53
CA TYR A 78 6.45 1.30 7.24
C TYR A 78 7.52 0.65 6.35
N ALA A 79 8.69 1.28 6.20
CA ALA A 79 9.77 0.78 5.35
C ALA A 79 10.30 -0.59 5.82
N VAL A 80 10.50 -0.76 7.13
CA VAL A 80 10.92 -2.04 7.72
C VAL A 80 9.85 -3.11 7.52
N GLY A 81 8.58 -2.79 7.78
CA GLY A 81 7.46 -3.71 7.57
C GLY A 81 7.31 -4.12 6.10
N TRP A 82 7.49 -3.17 5.18
CA TRP A 82 7.44 -3.36 3.74
C TRP A 82 8.58 -4.26 3.24
N LEU A 83 9.82 -4.00 3.65
CA LEU A 83 10.98 -4.85 3.29
C LEU A 83 10.82 -6.27 3.83
N THR A 84 10.37 -6.39 5.08
CA THR A 84 10.12 -7.69 5.72
C THR A 84 9.03 -8.46 4.97
N ALA A 85 7.97 -7.78 4.52
CA ALA A 85 6.92 -8.39 3.72
C ALA A 85 7.43 -8.90 2.38
N MET A 86 8.23 -8.09 1.69
CA MET A 86 8.84 -8.47 0.42
C MET A 86 9.68 -9.74 0.57
N VAL A 87 10.51 -9.82 1.62
CA VAL A 87 11.32 -11.00 1.89
C VAL A 87 10.45 -12.21 2.25
N ALA A 88 9.44 -12.04 3.11
CA ALA A 88 8.55 -13.12 3.52
C ALA A 88 7.78 -13.75 2.35
N ILE A 89 7.27 -12.93 1.43
CA ILE A 89 6.52 -13.40 0.25
C ILE A 89 7.46 -13.97 -0.81
N ARG A 90 8.51 -13.24 -1.19
CA ARG A 90 9.35 -13.61 -2.34
C ARG A 90 10.39 -14.68 -2.00
N VAL A 91 11.01 -14.64 -0.82
CA VAL A 91 12.09 -15.57 -0.46
C VAL A 91 11.53 -16.85 0.16
N TYR A 92 10.57 -16.69 1.09
CA TYR A 92 10.00 -17.80 1.87
C TYR A 92 8.65 -18.32 1.33
N GLY A 93 8.07 -17.68 0.32
CA GLY A 93 6.82 -18.15 -0.30
C GLY A 93 5.62 -18.09 0.65
N ASN A 94 5.56 -17.09 1.54
CA ASN A 94 4.47 -16.99 2.50
C ASN A 94 3.14 -16.68 1.80
N LEU A 95 2.17 -17.59 1.92
CA LEU A 95 0.84 -17.50 1.29
C LEU A 95 -0.17 -16.68 2.11
N VAL A 96 0.05 -16.53 3.42
CA VAL A 96 -0.88 -15.82 4.32
C VAL A 96 -0.65 -14.31 4.25
N LEU A 97 0.60 -13.88 4.10
CA LEU A 97 0.94 -12.46 4.11
C LEU A 97 0.27 -11.63 3.00
N PRO A 98 0.18 -12.10 1.73
CA PRO A 98 -0.54 -11.39 0.68
C PRO A 98 -2.01 -11.13 1.02
N PHE A 99 -2.67 -12.08 1.70
CA PHE A 99 -4.06 -11.92 2.14
C PHE A 99 -4.20 -10.81 3.19
N VAL A 100 -3.30 -10.77 4.18
CA VAL A 100 -3.30 -9.72 5.20
C VAL A 100 -3.00 -8.35 4.58
N ILE A 101 -2.03 -8.27 3.67
CA ILE A 101 -1.69 -7.02 2.99
C ILE A 101 -2.86 -6.52 2.16
N ASN A 102 -3.61 -7.40 1.49
CA ASN A 102 -4.81 -7.00 0.77
C ASN A 102 -5.83 -6.31 1.69
N PHE A 103 -6.06 -6.85 2.89
CA PHE A 103 -6.91 -6.21 3.89
C PHE A 103 -6.36 -4.84 4.32
N LEU A 104 -5.05 -4.71 4.50
CA LEU A 104 -4.40 -3.43 4.83
C LEU A 104 -4.52 -2.41 3.69
N ILE A 105 -4.48 -2.83 2.43
CA ILE A 105 -4.69 -1.95 1.27
C ILE A 105 -6.11 -1.39 1.28
N TRP A 106 -7.12 -2.23 1.54
CA TRP A 106 -8.50 -1.78 1.71
C TRP A 106 -8.66 -0.80 2.87
N GLY A 107 -8.04 -1.08 4.02
CA GLY A 107 -8.02 -0.14 5.14
C GLY A 107 -7.36 1.20 4.80
N CYS A 108 -6.24 1.16 4.05
CA CYS A 108 -5.56 2.36 3.57
C CYS A 108 -6.43 3.15 2.58
N LEU A 109 -7.13 2.49 1.66
CA LEU A 109 -8.09 3.13 0.76
C LEU A 109 -9.18 3.86 1.54
N ILE A 110 -9.80 3.21 2.53
CA ILE A 110 -10.83 3.84 3.37
C ILE A 110 -10.27 5.09 4.04
N GLY A 111 -9.04 5.01 4.58
CA GLY A 111 -8.34 6.15 5.17
C GLY A 111 -8.11 7.30 4.18
N VAL A 112 -7.63 6.99 2.97
CA VAL A 112 -7.42 7.99 1.90
C VAL A 112 -8.72 8.61 1.44
N CYS A 113 -9.79 7.83 1.29
CA CYS A 113 -11.12 8.35 0.95
C CYS A 113 -11.67 9.28 2.04
N ALA A 114 -11.57 8.88 3.31
CA ALA A 114 -12.00 9.73 4.43
C ALA A 114 -11.20 11.04 4.49
N LEU A 115 -9.87 10.95 4.35
CA LEU A 115 -8.98 12.11 4.22
C LEU A 115 -9.41 13.04 3.10
N TYR A 116 -9.70 12.48 1.93
CA TYR A 116 -10.09 13.26 0.76
C TYR A 116 -11.38 14.03 1.05
N VAL A 117 -12.40 13.38 1.61
CA VAL A 117 -13.66 14.05 1.98
C VAL A 117 -13.45 15.17 3.01
N LEU A 118 -12.62 14.94 4.04
CA LEU A 118 -12.30 15.97 5.03
C LEU A 118 -11.58 17.17 4.41
N ILE A 119 -10.67 16.92 3.46
CA ILE A 119 -9.96 17.98 2.73
C ILE A 119 -10.93 18.74 1.83
N LEU A 120 -11.86 18.05 1.15
CA LEU A 120 -12.88 18.73 0.34
C LEU A 120 -13.72 19.70 1.15
N GLN A 121 -14.13 19.32 2.36
CA GLN A 121 -14.85 20.23 3.25
C GLN A 121 -14.01 21.50 3.54
N ARG A 122 -12.72 21.34 3.88
CA ARG A 122 -11.82 22.46 4.15
C ARG A 122 -11.56 23.33 2.92
N LEU A 123 -11.42 22.71 1.74
CA LEU A 123 -11.24 23.43 0.47
C LEU A 123 -12.49 24.23 0.12
N TYR A 124 -13.67 23.63 0.25
CA TYR A 124 -14.96 24.27 -0.03
C TYR A 124 -15.20 25.49 0.86
N ASP A 125 -14.86 25.41 2.15
CA ASP A 125 -14.99 26.53 3.08
C ASP A 125 -13.97 27.65 2.83
N GLN A 126 -12.92 27.40 2.04
CA GLN A 126 -11.79 28.32 1.79
C GLN A 126 -11.11 28.80 3.09
N ALA A 127 -11.27 28.06 4.18
CA ALA A 127 -10.78 28.40 5.51
C ALA A 127 -9.37 27.81 5.75
N TYR A 128 -8.42 28.10 4.86
CA TYR A 128 -7.07 27.54 4.94
C TYR A 128 -5.99 28.49 4.39
N ASP A 129 -4.82 28.46 5.02
CA ASP A 129 -3.64 29.16 4.54
C ASP A 129 -2.79 28.27 3.61
N LEU A 130 -1.84 28.88 2.91
CA LEU A 130 -0.88 28.16 2.06
C LEU A 130 -0.16 26.98 2.75
N PRO A 131 0.38 27.10 3.98
CA PRO A 131 1.01 25.97 4.66
C PRO A 131 0.04 24.82 4.95
N HIS A 132 -1.22 25.13 5.29
CA HIS A 132 -2.25 24.11 5.51
C HIS A 132 -2.58 23.36 4.22
N TYR A 133 -2.68 24.09 3.11
CA TYR A 133 -2.89 23.50 1.79
C TYR A 133 -1.75 22.54 1.40
N LEU A 134 -0.49 22.95 1.60
CA LEU A 134 0.66 22.09 1.34
C LEU A 134 0.66 20.85 2.24
N ALA A 135 0.27 21.00 3.51
CA ALA A 135 0.12 19.86 4.42
C ALA A 135 -0.94 18.87 3.91
N TYR A 136 -2.10 19.36 3.43
CA TYR A 136 -3.13 18.49 2.85
C TYR A 136 -2.63 17.69 1.65
N LEU A 137 -1.90 18.34 0.74
CA LEU A 137 -1.27 17.68 -0.40
C LEU A 137 -0.28 16.60 0.05
N MET A 138 0.60 16.92 1.00
CA MET A 138 1.63 15.99 1.49
C MET A 138 1.02 14.79 2.21
N ILE A 139 -0.01 14.99 3.03
CA ILE A 139 -0.68 13.91 3.77
C ILE A 139 -1.39 12.95 2.82
N VAL A 140 -2.11 13.49 1.83
CA VAL A 140 -2.79 12.66 0.81
C VAL A 140 -1.77 11.95 -0.07
N ALA A 141 -0.72 12.63 -0.51
CA ALA A 141 0.36 12.01 -1.26
C ALA A 141 1.04 10.88 -0.47
N ALA A 142 1.27 11.06 0.83
CA ALA A 142 1.83 10.02 1.70
C ALA A 142 0.87 8.82 1.83
N GLY A 143 -0.43 9.05 2.00
CA GLY A 143 -1.43 7.99 2.04
C GLY A 143 -1.51 7.20 0.73
N LEU A 144 -1.52 7.90 -0.40
CA LEU A 144 -1.49 7.29 -1.74
C LEU A 144 -0.18 6.51 -1.97
N ALA A 145 0.96 7.06 -1.57
CA ALA A 145 2.25 6.38 -1.67
C ALA A 145 2.29 5.11 -0.81
N ALA A 146 1.73 5.12 0.40
CA ALA A 146 1.62 3.95 1.25
C ALA A 146 0.72 2.87 0.63
N MET A 147 -0.41 3.26 0.02
CA MET A 147 -1.28 2.34 -0.70
C MET A 147 -0.58 1.71 -1.92
N VAL A 148 0.10 2.53 -2.74
CA VAL A 148 0.88 2.06 -3.89
C VAL A 148 2.02 1.14 -3.45
N GLY A 149 2.71 1.48 -2.36
CA GLY A 149 3.77 0.65 -1.79
C GLY A 149 3.26 -0.73 -1.38
N LEU A 150 2.12 -0.81 -0.70
CA LEU A 150 1.50 -2.10 -0.34
C LEU A 150 1.09 -2.89 -1.58
N HIS A 151 0.58 -2.22 -2.61
CA HIS A 151 0.23 -2.86 -3.88
C HIS A 151 1.45 -3.49 -4.58
N LEU A 152 2.64 -2.89 -4.49
CA LEU A 152 3.87 -3.44 -5.07
C LEU A 152 4.30 -4.77 -4.45
N ILE A 153 3.86 -5.05 -3.22
CA ILE A 153 4.22 -6.29 -2.52
C ILE A 153 3.51 -7.50 -3.14
N ILE A 154 2.22 -7.36 -3.45
CA ILE A 154 1.37 -8.46 -3.92
C ILE A 154 1.56 -8.68 -5.43
N GLU A 155 1.75 -9.95 -5.82
CA GLU A 155 1.75 -10.35 -7.22
C GLU A 155 0.33 -10.29 -7.82
N ASP A 156 0.20 -9.68 -9.00
CA ASP A 156 -1.04 -9.59 -9.78
C ASP A 156 -2.26 -9.00 -9.06
N HIS A 157 -2.01 -8.17 -8.05
CA HIS A 157 -3.04 -7.34 -7.45
C HIS A 157 -3.60 -6.33 -8.45
N ASP A 158 -4.92 -6.18 -8.50
CA ASP A 158 -5.58 -5.26 -9.41
C ASP A 158 -5.91 -3.94 -8.68
N LEU A 159 -5.39 -2.81 -9.18
CA LEU A 159 -5.68 -1.49 -8.62
C LEU A 159 -7.03 -0.91 -9.07
N ARG A 160 -7.66 -1.47 -10.10
CA ARG A 160 -8.88 -0.92 -10.72
C ARG A 160 -10.04 -0.77 -9.73
N PRO A 161 -10.36 -1.75 -8.86
CA PRO A 161 -11.46 -1.59 -7.90
C PRO A 161 -11.26 -0.41 -6.95
N PHE A 162 -10.01 -0.08 -6.61
CA PHE A 162 -9.68 1.01 -5.69
C PHE A 162 -9.81 2.40 -6.35
N SER A 163 -9.75 2.46 -7.68
CA SER A 163 -9.93 3.71 -8.42
C SER A 163 -11.37 4.23 -8.39
N ILE A 164 -12.36 3.33 -8.33
CA ILE A 164 -13.79 3.67 -8.37
C ILE A 164 -14.18 4.66 -7.26
N PRO A 165 -13.93 4.38 -5.96
CA PRO A 165 -14.29 5.32 -4.90
C PRO A 165 -13.55 6.65 -5.02
N LEU A 166 -12.27 6.65 -5.43
CA LEU A 166 -11.50 7.89 -5.65
C LEU A 166 -12.07 8.73 -6.81
N LEU A 167 -12.51 8.09 -7.89
CA LEU A 167 -13.16 8.76 -9.01
C LEU A 167 -14.51 9.35 -8.61
N ILE A 168 -15.31 8.62 -7.84
CA ILE A 168 -16.59 9.13 -7.31
C ILE A 168 -16.35 10.41 -6.50
N ILE A 169 -15.40 10.40 -5.57
CA ILE A 169 -15.09 11.59 -4.76
C ILE A 169 -14.54 12.72 -5.64
N SER A 170 -13.75 12.42 -6.66
CA SER A 170 -13.25 13.43 -7.60
C SER A 170 -14.36 14.06 -8.45
N MET A 171 -15.37 13.29 -8.84
CA MET A 171 -16.57 13.84 -9.50
C MET A 171 -17.38 14.73 -8.55
N ILE A 172 -17.49 14.34 -7.28
CA ILE A 172 -18.10 15.20 -6.25
C ILE A 172 -17.31 16.49 -6.09
N GLN A 173 -15.97 16.43 -6.02
CA GLN A 173 -15.12 17.63 -5.95
C GLN A 173 -15.38 18.57 -7.13
N LEU A 174 -15.42 18.04 -8.36
CA LEU A 174 -15.71 18.85 -9.54
C LEU A 174 -17.07 19.54 -9.42
N GLY A 175 -18.10 18.82 -8.97
CA GLY A 175 -19.42 19.39 -8.68
C GLY A 175 -19.37 20.50 -7.63
N LEU A 176 -18.62 20.31 -6.54
CA LEU A 176 -18.44 21.31 -5.48
C LEU A 176 -17.70 22.56 -5.97
N ILE A 177 -16.70 22.40 -6.83
CA ILE A 177 -16.00 23.53 -7.47
C ILE A 177 -16.99 24.33 -8.31
N VAL A 178 -17.74 23.67 -9.21
CA VAL A 178 -18.74 24.36 -10.03
C VAL A 178 -19.77 25.06 -9.15
N PHE A 179 -20.31 24.38 -8.14
CA PHE A 179 -21.27 24.95 -7.21
C PHE A 179 -20.73 26.21 -6.50
N ARG A 180 -19.52 26.13 -5.94
CA ARG A 180 -18.92 27.23 -5.20
C ARG A 180 -18.65 28.45 -6.09
N TYR A 181 -17.99 28.26 -7.23
CA TYR A 181 -17.52 29.38 -8.05
C TYR A 181 -18.58 29.95 -9.02
N VAL A 182 -19.61 29.17 -9.38
CA VAL A 182 -20.68 29.62 -10.29
C VAL A 182 -21.91 30.07 -9.53
N PHE A 183 -22.29 29.37 -8.46
CA PHE A 183 -23.58 29.61 -7.78
C PHE A 183 -23.44 30.38 -6.47
N THR A 184 -22.23 30.61 -5.96
CA THR A 184 -22.01 31.36 -4.70
C THR A 184 -21.30 32.68 -4.97
N THR A 185 -21.78 33.77 -4.38
CA THR A 185 -21.20 35.12 -4.53
C THR A 185 -19.98 35.39 -3.62
N THR A 186 -19.72 34.51 -2.64
CA THR A 186 -18.64 34.65 -1.65
C THR A 186 -17.36 33.92 -2.04
N ALA A 187 -17.32 33.28 -3.20
CA ALA A 187 -16.15 32.50 -3.63
C ALA A 187 -14.97 33.43 -3.98
N ASN A 188 -13.83 33.21 -3.32
CA ASN A 188 -12.61 33.94 -3.66
C ASN A 188 -11.91 33.28 -4.87
N PRO A 189 -11.73 33.98 -6.00
CA PRO A 189 -11.17 33.42 -7.22
C PRO A 189 -9.70 32.97 -7.08
N GLY A 190 -8.95 33.51 -6.12
CA GLY A 190 -7.55 33.13 -5.89
C GLY A 190 -7.36 31.69 -5.42
N PHE A 191 -8.41 31.04 -4.91
CA PHE A 191 -8.37 29.65 -4.45
C PHE A 191 -8.69 28.64 -5.57
N LEU A 192 -9.26 29.09 -6.70
CA LEU A 192 -9.68 28.21 -7.80
C LEU A 192 -8.53 27.34 -8.31
N TRP A 193 -7.34 27.94 -8.45
CA TRP A 193 -6.16 27.21 -8.90
C TRP A 193 -5.75 26.09 -7.94
N LYS A 194 -5.91 26.29 -6.63
CA LYS A 194 -5.60 25.29 -5.60
C LYS A 194 -6.61 24.14 -5.64
N ASP A 195 -7.89 24.45 -5.81
CA ASP A 195 -8.93 23.44 -5.93
C ASP A 195 -8.76 22.62 -7.21
N LEU A 196 -8.41 23.27 -8.32
CA LEU A 196 -8.14 22.61 -9.60
C LEU A 196 -6.88 21.75 -9.56
N LEU A 197 -5.80 22.23 -8.94
CA LEU A 197 -4.57 21.45 -8.76
C LEU A 197 -4.84 20.18 -7.94
N PHE A 198 -5.61 20.30 -6.85
CA PHE A 198 -5.97 19.16 -6.01
C PHE A 198 -6.85 18.16 -6.78
N PHE A 199 -7.85 18.65 -7.50
CA PHE A 199 -8.71 17.86 -8.36
C PHE A 199 -7.91 17.11 -9.44
N LEU A 200 -7.01 17.80 -10.15
CA LEU A 200 -6.19 17.20 -11.19
C LEU A 200 -5.25 16.14 -10.63
N MET A 201 -4.63 16.38 -9.47
CA MET A 201 -3.75 15.42 -8.82
C MET A 201 -4.50 14.14 -8.43
N MET A 202 -5.64 14.27 -7.75
CA MET A 202 -6.46 13.13 -7.35
C MET A 202 -7.09 12.40 -8.55
N GLY A 203 -7.62 13.16 -9.51
CA GLY A 203 -8.20 12.63 -10.74
C GLY A 203 -7.18 11.89 -11.59
N LEU A 204 -5.95 12.43 -11.71
CA LEU A 204 -4.85 11.77 -12.43
C LEU A 204 -4.49 10.45 -11.76
N VAL A 205 -4.29 10.43 -10.43
CA VAL A 205 -3.95 9.19 -9.72
C VAL A 205 -5.05 8.14 -9.87
N ALA A 206 -6.30 8.54 -9.68
CA ALA A 206 -7.43 7.63 -9.80
C ALA A 206 -7.59 7.11 -11.25
N PHE A 207 -7.40 7.97 -12.26
CA PHE A 207 -7.40 7.57 -13.66
C PHE A 207 -6.24 6.62 -14.00
N LEU A 208 -5.02 6.88 -13.51
CA LEU A 208 -3.87 5.99 -13.70
C LEU A 208 -4.12 4.61 -13.08
N MET A 209 -4.75 4.56 -11.91
CA MET A 209 -5.17 3.31 -11.26
C MET A 209 -6.25 2.57 -12.08
N LEU A 210 -7.22 3.30 -12.64
CA LEU A 210 -8.28 2.71 -13.47
C LEU A 210 -7.76 2.20 -14.81
N ALA A 211 -6.92 3.00 -15.46
CA ALA A 211 -6.37 2.69 -16.77
C ALA A 211 -5.47 1.43 -16.73
N HIS A 212 -5.15 0.94 -15.54
CA HIS A 212 -4.26 -0.20 -15.31
C HIS A 212 -3.03 -0.08 -16.21
N ILE A 213 -2.53 1.15 -16.38
CA ILE A 213 -1.31 1.38 -17.12
C ILE A 213 -0.29 0.65 -16.29
N GLY A 214 0.29 -0.41 -16.86
CA GLY A 214 1.27 -1.26 -16.21
C GLY A 214 2.57 -0.53 -15.89
N LEU A 215 2.53 0.78 -15.58
CA LEU A 215 3.61 1.64 -15.16
C LEU A 215 4.38 1.04 -13.98
N LEU A 216 3.66 0.40 -13.06
CA LEU A 216 4.23 -0.27 -11.90
C LEU A 216 4.68 -1.72 -12.20
N LYS A 217 4.25 -2.29 -13.33
CA LYS A 217 4.66 -3.64 -13.77
C LYS A 217 6.18 -3.77 -13.97
N PRO A 218 6.90 -2.86 -14.67
CA PRO A 218 8.35 -2.96 -14.80
C PRO A 218 9.07 -2.82 -13.46
N LEU A 219 8.62 -1.91 -12.58
CA LEU A 219 9.18 -1.77 -11.23
C LEU A 219 8.98 -3.06 -10.42
N ARG A 220 7.77 -3.63 -10.45
CA ARG A 220 7.44 -4.90 -9.79
C ARG A 220 8.29 -6.05 -10.32
N ILE A 221 8.52 -6.12 -11.64
CA ILE A 221 9.37 -7.15 -12.27
C ILE A 221 10.83 -6.96 -11.87
N GLN A 222 11.36 -5.72 -11.86
CA GLN A 222 12.72 -5.44 -11.41
C GLN A 222 12.93 -5.86 -9.96
N LEU A 223 11.96 -5.54 -9.10
CA LEU A 223 11.98 -5.92 -7.68
C LEU A 223 11.93 -7.44 -7.52
N ALA A 224 11.03 -8.12 -8.24
CA ALA A 224 10.95 -9.58 -8.26
C ALA A 224 12.27 -10.22 -8.70
N ASN A 225 12.84 -9.75 -9.81
CA ASN A 225 14.12 -10.24 -10.34
C ASN A 225 15.28 -10.03 -9.36
N TYR A 226 15.32 -8.91 -8.64
CA TYR A 226 16.34 -8.66 -7.62
C TYR A 226 16.25 -9.69 -6.48
N PHE A 227 15.05 -9.94 -5.96
CA PHE A 227 14.86 -10.91 -4.89
C PHE A 227 15.07 -12.34 -5.37
N ASP A 228 14.64 -12.71 -6.58
CA ASP A 228 14.85 -14.05 -7.14
C ASP A 228 16.35 -14.36 -7.33
N ARG A 229 17.13 -13.41 -7.85
CA ARG A 229 18.58 -13.56 -8.01
C ARG A 229 19.29 -13.72 -6.67
N ASN A 230 18.91 -12.93 -5.67
CA ASN A 230 19.55 -12.94 -4.35
C ASN A 230 18.99 -14.02 -3.42
N SER A 231 17.84 -14.61 -3.74
CA SER A 231 17.19 -15.66 -2.92
C SER A 231 18.06 -16.90 -2.73
N LYS A 232 18.90 -17.26 -3.71
CA LYS A 232 19.82 -18.40 -3.63
C LYS A 232 20.95 -18.18 -2.62
N VAL A 233 21.35 -16.94 -2.40
CA VAL A 233 22.39 -16.57 -1.41
C VAL A 233 21.79 -16.50 -0.01
N ILE A 234 20.53 -16.07 0.10
CA ILE A 234 19.79 -15.95 1.38
C ILE A 234 19.27 -17.31 1.85
N ARG A 235 18.93 -18.20 0.92
CA ARG A 235 18.71 -19.62 1.18
C ARG A 235 20.08 -20.26 1.39
N THR A 236 20.67 -20.09 2.57
CA THR A 236 21.78 -20.94 3.00
C THR A 236 21.25 -22.36 3.17
N ASP A 237 21.12 -23.09 2.06
CA ASP A 237 21.00 -24.54 2.07
C ASP A 237 22.41 -25.08 2.41
N LYS A 238 22.63 -25.29 3.71
CA LYS A 238 23.60 -26.25 4.24
C LYS A 238 22.87 -27.16 5.23
#